data_AF-A0A7C6P8J8-F1
#
_entry.id   AF-A0A7C6P8J8-F1
#
_cell.length_a   1.000
_cell.length_b   1.000
_cell.length_c   1.000
_cell.angle_alpha   90.00
_cell.angle_beta   90.00
_cell.angle_gamma   90.00
#
_symmetry.space_group_name_H-M   'P 1'
#
loop_
_entity.id
_entity.type
_entity.pdbx_description
1 polymer ?
#
loop_
_entity_poly.entity_id
_entity_poly.type
_entity_poly.pdbx_seq_one_letter_code
_entity_poly.pdbx_strand_id
1 'polypeptide(L)'
;MAKIIYHCYGGSHSSVTAAGIHLGMLSRKRTAKTAELLGVPHYDQYQSVTHGRFRFIGRDILGNEVFVLGKRTAGPDTTIFLHKIAELFNCGKEIRPVDTTFPINPLMVIGGFLSRGLNLVSLGRPIVLYGTQIAYPFLVKIAEDVLQAVKKEPALHRCLPSFAEYRVLFYICPENDLLSLLLAGLHLNPEIKDQDLVKWVTELDFSGKIGAIQRLGITDNYELYLVGAGREPEIMARILRETRILMEIPQVCLCIVQSQQPSSLLLKCVRKIQNYFLSKTGAYRLIKIGLHNIIKKSRQEVYTIKTSLREGILD
;
A
#
# COMPACT_ATOMS: atom_id res chain seq x y z
N MET A 1 9.46 1.10 20.73
CA MET A 1 10.44 1.00 19.62
C MET A 1 9.69 1.26 18.33
N ALA A 2 10.19 2.15 17.48
CA ALA A 2 9.53 2.46 16.21
C ALA A 2 9.98 1.52 15.09
N LYS A 3 9.12 1.36 14.08
CA LYS A 3 9.37 0.79 12.76
C LYS A 3 9.53 1.94 11.78
N ILE A 4 10.76 2.24 11.37
CA ILE A 4 11.08 3.29 10.40
C ILE A 4 11.14 2.66 9.02
N ILE A 5 10.29 3.13 8.10
CA ILE A 5 10.10 2.49 6.80
C ILE A 5 10.43 3.48 5.69
N TYR A 6 11.64 3.37 5.15
CA TYR A 6 12.03 4.14 3.97
C TYR A 6 11.43 3.51 2.72
N HIS A 7 10.69 4.27 1.92
CA HIS A 7 10.03 3.73 0.75
C HIS A 7 10.32 4.52 -0.52
N CYS A 8 10.38 3.79 -1.64
CA CYS A 8 10.56 4.35 -2.98
C CYS A 8 9.94 3.42 -4.03
N TYR A 9 10.10 3.73 -5.33
CA TYR A 9 9.52 2.93 -6.41
C TYR A 9 9.90 1.44 -6.31
N GLY A 10 11.21 1.13 -6.41
CA GLY A 10 11.70 -0.26 -6.46
C GLY A 10 12.16 -0.80 -5.11
N GLY A 11 12.31 0.06 -4.10
CA GLY A 11 12.85 -0.33 -2.80
C GLY A 11 14.33 -0.69 -2.80
N SER A 12 15.11 -0.35 -3.85
CA SER A 12 16.48 -0.86 -4.07
C SER A 12 17.60 0.18 -4.07
N HIS A 13 17.26 1.46 -4.16
CA HIS A 13 18.26 2.53 -4.37
C HIS A 13 18.07 3.65 -3.36
N SER A 14 17.19 4.62 -3.60
CA SER A 14 17.03 5.79 -2.71
C SER A 14 16.62 5.41 -1.29
N SER A 15 15.64 4.52 -1.11
CA SER A 15 15.20 4.07 0.21
C SER A 15 16.27 3.27 0.95
N VAL A 16 17.00 2.41 0.23
CA VAL A 16 18.11 1.62 0.78
C VAL A 16 19.26 2.52 1.21
N THR A 17 19.64 3.48 0.37
CA THR A 17 20.68 4.46 0.72
C THR A 17 20.28 5.31 1.92
N ALA A 18 19.05 5.81 1.98
CA ALA A 18 18.56 6.56 3.14
C ALA A 18 18.58 5.71 4.42
N ALA A 19 18.16 4.45 4.36
CA ALA A 19 18.25 3.52 5.48
C ALA A 19 19.70 3.25 5.91
N GLY A 20 20.63 3.07 4.96
CA GLY A 20 22.05 2.90 5.25
C GLY A 20 22.68 4.13 5.91
N ILE A 21 22.27 5.34 5.50
CA ILE A 21 22.68 6.60 6.16
C ILE A 21 22.11 6.67 7.57
N HIS A 22 20.82 6.37 7.74
CA HIS A 22 20.14 6.36 9.04
C HIS A 22 20.86 5.46 10.06
N LEU A 23 21.25 4.26 9.62
CA LEU A 23 21.92 3.26 10.45
C LEU A 23 23.43 3.52 10.63
N GLY A 24 23.96 4.60 10.04
CA GLY A 24 25.39 4.91 10.11
C GLY A 24 26.30 3.99 9.30
N MET A 25 25.75 3.13 8.43
CA MET A 25 26.51 2.33 7.46
C MET A 25 27.15 3.22 6.39
N LEU A 26 26.51 4.36 6.09
CA LEU A 26 26.96 5.36 5.14
C LEU A 26 27.22 6.70 5.82
N SER A 27 28.23 7.43 5.35
CA SER A 27 28.63 8.71 5.96
C SER A 27 27.58 9.81 5.74
N ARG A 28 27.27 10.58 6.79
CA ARG A 28 26.46 11.80 6.68
C ARG A 28 27.26 13.02 6.23
N LYS A 29 28.60 12.97 6.30
CA LYS A 29 29.48 14.14 6.07
C LYS A 29 30.02 14.24 4.65
N ARG A 30 29.92 13.15 3.87
CA ARG A 30 30.41 13.08 2.49
C ARG A 30 29.57 12.10 1.69
N THR A 31 29.59 12.25 0.37
CA THR A 31 29.03 11.27 -0.55
C THR A 31 29.71 9.91 -0.39
N ALA A 32 28.91 8.84 -0.42
CA ALA A 32 29.40 7.47 -0.36
C ALA A 32 30.12 7.07 -1.65
N LYS A 33 31.20 6.29 -1.50
CA LYS A 33 31.86 5.60 -2.61
C LYS A 33 30.98 4.47 -3.13
N THR A 34 31.20 4.07 -4.37
CA THR A 34 30.49 2.95 -5.01
C THR A 34 30.51 1.67 -4.17
N ALA A 35 31.67 1.30 -3.64
CA ALA A 35 31.80 0.10 -2.81
C ALA A 35 30.99 0.20 -1.50
N GLU A 36 30.87 1.39 -0.92
CA GLU A 36 30.06 1.62 0.29
C GLU A 36 28.57 1.47 -0.03
N LEU A 37 28.10 2.05 -1.14
CA LEU A 37 26.71 1.89 -1.60
C LEU A 37 26.36 0.43 -1.86
N LEU A 38 27.23 -0.30 -2.56
CA LEU A 38 27.05 -1.74 -2.83
C LEU A 38 27.13 -2.60 -1.57
N GLY A 39 27.77 -2.10 -0.52
CA GLY A 39 27.85 -2.77 0.78
C GLY A 39 26.57 -2.64 1.62
N VAL A 40 25.64 -1.73 1.27
CA VAL A 40 24.36 -1.62 1.99
C VAL A 40 23.45 -2.79 1.64
N PRO A 41 22.85 -3.48 2.64
CA PRO A 41 21.89 -4.54 2.37
C PRO A 41 20.79 -4.11 1.41
N HIS A 42 20.44 -4.98 0.46
CA HIS A 42 19.41 -4.77 -0.57
C HIS A 42 19.73 -3.75 -1.68
N TYR A 43 20.91 -3.11 -1.68
CA TYR A 43 21.25 -2.12 -2.71
C TYR A 43 21.53 -2.80 -4.05
N ASP A 44 20.74 -2.46 -5.08
CA ASP A 44 20.86 -2.96 -6.46
C ASP A 44 21.17 -4.48 -6.60
N GLN A 45 20.63 -5.29 -5.68
CA GLN A 45 20.90 -6.73 -5.63
C GLN A 45 20.29 -7.49 -6.80
N TYR A 46 20.91 -8.63 -7.14
CA TYR A 46 20.48 -9.46 -8.27
C TYR A 46 19.06 -10.03 -8.06
N GLN A 47 18.71 -10.40 -6.83
CA GLN A 47 17.38 -10.96 -6.56
C GLN A 47 16.28 -9.95 -6.89
N SER A 48 15.24 -10.45 -7.57
CA SER A 48 14.06 -9.66 -7.89
C SER A 48 13.42 -9.11 -6.61
N VAL A 49 13.19 -7.80 -6.56
CA VAL A 49 12.48 -7.20 -5.43
C VAL A 49 11.00 -7.51 -5.53
N THR A 50 10.48 -8.18 -4.51
CA THR A 50 9.04 -8.34 -4.32
C THR A 50 8.47 -7.02 -3.80
N HIS A 51 7.85 -6.25 -4.69
CA HIS A 51 7.16 -5.00 -4.33
C HIS A 51 6.06 -5.28 -3.30
N GLY A 52 5.85 -4.33 -2.40
CA GLY A 52 4.89 -4.42 -1.31
C GLY A 52 5.36 -5.19 -0.07
N ARG A 53 6.60 -5.71 -0.05
CA ARG A 53 7.20 -6.34 1.14
C ARG A 53 8.10 -5.39 1.90
N PHE A 54 8.06 -5.46 3.23
CA PHE A 54 9.04 -4.77 4.08
C PHE A 54 10.31 -5.59 4.17
N ARG A 55 11.45 -4.98 3.86
CA ARG A 55 12.75 -5.63 3.99
C ARG A 55 13.52 -4.98 5.12
N PHE A 56 13.80 -5.75 6.15
CA PHE A 56 14.59 -5.32 7.29
C PHE A 56 16.04 -5.01 6.86
N ILE A 57 16.60 -3.92 7.38
CA ILE A 57 18.00 -3.52 7.16
C ILE A 57 18.79 -3.65 8.47
N GLY A 58 18.25 -3.15 9.58
CA GLY A 58 18.94 -3.13 10.87
C GLY A 58 18.20 -2.36 11.95
N ARG A 59 18.84 -2.21 13.12
CA ARG A 59 18.34 -1.40 14.25
C ARG A 59 19.24 -0.19 14.47
N ASP A 60 18.62 0.96 14.71
CA ASP A 60 19.35 2.19 15.05
C ASP A 60 19.85 2.16 16.52
N ILE A 61 20.58 3.20 16.91
CA ILE A 61 21.14 3.34 18.28
C ILE A 61 20.07 3.49 19.38
N LEU A 62 18.84 3.82 19.02
CA LEU A 62 17.69 3.93 19.92
C LEU A 62 16.86 2.63 19.93
N GLY A 63 17.30 1.60 19.20
CA GLY A 63 16.62 0.33 19.04
C GLY A 63 15.48 0.35 18.02
N ASN A 64 15.25 1.43 17.28
CA ASN A 64 14.21 1.44 16.25
C ASN A 64 14.62 0.53 15.09
N GLU A 65 13.65 -0.20 14.57
CA GLU A 65 13.87 -1.11 13.45
C GLU A 65 13.68 -0.39 12.13
N VAL A 66 14.66 -0.53 11.23
CA VAL A 66 14.70 0.18 9.95
C VAL A 66 14.44 -0.80 8.81
N PHE A 67 13.45 -0.46 7.99
CA PHE A 67 12.98 -1.24 6.86
C PHE A 67 13.02 -0.42 5.57
N VAL A 68 13.04 -1.14 4.44
CA VAL A 68 12.80 -0.57 3.11
C VAL A 68 11.56 -1.18 2.45
N LEU A 69 10.85 -0.36 1.67
CA LEU A 69 9.67 -0.78 0.91
C LEU A 69 9.74 -0.31 -0.55
N GLY A 70 9.46 -1.21 -1.48
CA GLY A 70 9.23 -0.90 -2.90
C GLY A 70 7.74 -0.79 -3.19
N LYS A 71 7.26 0.39 -3.59
CA LYS A 71 5.82 0.70 -3.73
C LYS A 71 5.33 0.92 -5.17
N ARG A 72 6.18 0.74 -6.18
CA ARG A 72 5.87 1.08 -7.59
C ARG A 72 5.30 2.51 -7.70
N THR A 73 4.16 2.63 -8.38
CA THR A 73 3.51 3.88 -8.71
C THR A 73 2.60 4.41 -7.60
N ALA A 74 2.57 3.76 -6.43
CA ALA A 74 1.69 4.13 -5.31
C ALA A 74 1.96 5.50 -4.66
N GLY A 75 2.93 6.28 -5.17
CA GLY A 75 3.11 7.69 -4.82
C GLY A 75 3.48 7.96 -3.35
N PRO A 76 3.60 9.24 -2.94
CA PRO A 76 3.79 9.62 -1.53
C PRO A 76 2.61 9.21 -0.65
N ASP A 77 1.44 8.96 -1.24
CA ASP A 77 0.22 8.54 -0.55
C ASP A 77 0.37 7.23 0.21
N THR A 78 1.39 6.41 -0.10
CA THR A 78 1.77 5.24 0.72
C THR A 78 2.14 5.62 2.16
N THR A 79 2.73 6.80 2.38
CA THR A 79 3.01 7.32 3.73
C THR A 79 1.71 7.55 4.50
N ILE A 80 0.76 8.27 3.88
CA ILE A 80 -0.55 8.58 4.47
C ILE A 80 -1.30 7.28 4.76
N PHE A 81 -1.26 6.36 3.81
CA PHE A 81 -1.88 5.06 3.92
C PHE A 81 -1.37 4.26 5.12
N LEU A 82 -0.05 4.05 5.23
CA LEU A 82 0.55 3.30 6.33
C LEU A 82 0.24 3.94 7.69
N HIS A 83 0.27 5.27 7.77
CA HIS A 83 -0.06 6.00 8.99
C HIS A 83 -1.52 5.79 9.42
N LYS A 84 -2.49 6.00 8.51
CA LYS A 84 -3.92 5.84 8.82
C LYS A 84 -4.25 4.42 9.28
N ILE A 85 -3.66 3.41 8.64
CA ILE A 85 -3.87 2.02 9.01
C ILE A 85 -3.33 1.75 10.41
N ALA A 86 -2.12 2.24 10.72
CA ALA A 86 -1.58 2.10 12.06
C ALA A 86 -2.40 2.86 13.10
N GLU A 87 -2.92 4.05 12.79
CA GLU A 87 -3.81 4.81 13.67
C GLU A 87 -5.10 4.07 13.99
N LEU A 88 -5.72 3.37 13.03
CA LEU A 88 -6.93 2.57 13.27
C LEU A 88 -6.72 1.48 14.35
N PHE A 89 -5.48 1.01 14.50
CA PHE A 89 -5.10 0.03 15.53
C PHE A 89 -4.35 0.66 16.70
N ASN A 90 -4.38 1.99 16.85
CA ASN A 90 -3.66 2.75 17.89
C ASN A 90 -2.13 2.57 17.87
N CYS A 91 -1.57 2.09 16.76
CA CYS A 91 -0.14 1.89 16.55
C CYS A 91 0.53 3.03 15.75
N GLY A 92 -0.17 4.15 15.50
CA GLY A 92 0.32 5.24 14.65
C GLY A 92 1.69 5.80 15.06
N LYS A 93 1.98 5.83 16.37
CA LYS A 93 3.28 6.30 16.91
C LYS A 93 4.43 5.29 16.74
N GLU A 94 4.10 4.03 16.46
CA GLU A 94 5.07 2.96 16.27
C GLU A 94 5.57 2.88 14.84
N ILE A 95 4.83 3.37 13.85
CA ILE A 95 5.25 3.34 12.45
C ILE A 95 5.68 4.72 11.97
N ARG A 96 6.79 4.77 11.23
CA ARG A 96 7.30 6.00 10.61
C ARG A 96 7.64 5.75 9.15
N PRO A 97 6.65 5.84 8.24
CA PRO A 97 6.89 5.76 6.81
C PRO A 97 7.58 7.03 6.31
N VAL A 98 8.62 6.88 5.49
CA VAL A 98 9.46 7.97 4.97
C VAL A 98 9.60 7.83 3.46
N ASP A 99 9.08 8.82 2.73
CA ASP A 99 9.21 8.84 1.27
C ASP A 99 10.61 9.32 0.86
N THR A 100 11.23 8.56 -0.05
CA THR A 100 12.55 8.86 -0.63
C THR A 100 12.48 8.99 -2.15
N THR A 101 11.31 9.30 -2.71
CA THR A 101 11.13 9.49 -4.15
C THR A 101 11.55 10.87 -4.64
N PHE A 102 11.45 11.91 -3.81
CA PHE A 102 11.79 13.27 -4.21
C PHE A 102 13.22 13.43 -4.79
N PRO A 103 14.29 12.84 -4.20
CA PRO A 103 15.65 12.98 -4.73
C PRO A 103 15.96 12.12 -5.96
N ILE A 104 15.01 11.33 -6.47
CA ILE A 104 15.26 10.42 -7.60
C ILE A 104 15.48 11.23 -8.87
N ASN A 105 16.62 11.03 -9.51
CA ASN A 105 16.97 11.66 -10.79
C ASN A 105 16.89 10.67 -11.97
N PRO A 106 16.90 11.14 -13.23
CA PRO A 106 16.77 10.27 -14.41
C PRO A 106 17.83 9.17 -14.51
N LEU A 107 19.07 9.40 -14.03
CA LEU A 107 20.11 8.38 -14.04
C LEU A 107 19.75 7.21 -13.12
N MET A 108 19.14 7.49 -11.97
CA MET A 108 18.66 6.44 -11.08
C MET A 108 17.52 5.64 -11.72
N VAL A 109 16.61 6.30 -12.44
CA VAL A 109 15.51 5.65 -13.16
C VAL A 109 16.04 4.75 -14.28
N ILE A 110 16.87 5.31 -15.17
CA ILE A 110 17.43 4.59 -16.33
C ILE A 110 18.34 3.46 -15.85
N GLY A 111 19.28 3.75 -14.95
CA GLY A 111 20.21 2.76 -14.41
C GLY A 111 19.50 1.65 -13.64
N GLY A 112 18.49 2.01 -12.83
CA GLY A 112 17.67 1.05 -12.10
C GLY A 112 16.86 0.16 -13.03
N PHE A 113 16.26 0.72 -14.09
CA PHE A 113 15.53 -0.04 -15.10
C PHE A 113 16.45 -0.97 -15.89
N LEU A 114 17.62 -0.50 -16.33
CA LEU A 114 18.61 -1.35 -17.01
C LEU A 114 19.11 -2.47 -16.09
N SER A 115 19.49 -2.16 -14.86
CA SER A 115 20.08 -3.12 -13.92
C SER A 115 19.06 -4.15 -13.43
N ARG A 116 17.88 -3.69 -12.97
CA ARG A 116 16.88 -4.54 -12.29
C ARG A 116 15.68 -4.89 -13.16
N GLY A 117 15.32 -4.06 -14.14
CA GLY A 117 14.20 -4.30 -15.05
C GLY A 117 14.59 -5.19 -16.23
N LEU A 118 15.71 -4.88 -16.88
CA LEU A 118 16.23 -5.62 -18.05
C LEU A 118 17.34 -6.62 -17.70
N ASN A 119 17.75 -6.72 -16.44
CA ASN A 119 18.87 -7.56 -15.97
C ASN A 119 20.23 -7.24 -16.65
N LEU A 120 20.38 -6.05 -17.24
CA LEU A 120 21.64 -5.56 -17.82
C LEU A 120 22.51 -4.92 -16.74
N VAL A 121 22.91 -5.73 -15.75
CA VAL A 121 23.56 -5.26 -14.51
C VAL A 121 24.84 -4.47 -14.79
N SER A 122 25.69 -4.94 -15.71
CA SER A 122 26.96 -4.29 -16.06
C SER A 122 26.80 -2.88 -16.63
N LEU A 123 25.67 -2.62 -17.30
CA LEU A 123 25.35 -1.32 -17.88
C LEU A 123 24.57 -0.43 -16.90
N GLY A 124 23.54 -0.99 -16.27
CA GLY A 124 22.63 -0.22 -15.42
C GLY A 124 23.25 0.17 -14.09
N ARG A 125 24.04 -0.71 -13.47
CA ARG A 125 24.59 -0.50 -12.12
C ARG A 125 25.51 0.72 -12.03
N PRO A 126 26.50 0.93 -12.93
CA PRO A 126 27.31 2.15 -12.92
C PRO A 126 26.47 3.43 -13.02
N ILE A 127 25.43 3.43 -13.86
CA ILE A 127 24.54 4.58 -14.07
C ILE A 127 23.74 4.90 -12.80
N VAL A 128 23.12 3.89 -12.18
CA VAL A 128 22.32 4.12 -10.95
C VAL A 128 23.19 4.48 -9.75
N LEU A 129 24.41 3.95 -9.66
CA LEU A 129 25.37 4.34 -8.63
C LEU A 129 25.72 5.82 -8.74
N TYR A 130 26.08 6.28 -9.93
CA TYR A 130 26.39 7.68 -10.18
C TYR A 130 25.17 8.59 -9.90
N GLY A 131 23.98 8.18 -10.36
CA GLY A 131 22.73 8.84 -10.02
C GLY A 131 22.46 8.91 -8.51
N THR A 132 22.74 7.83 -7.78
CA THR A 132 22.60 7.78 -6.32
C THR A 132 23.57 8.72 -5.62
N GLN A 133 24.81 8.82 -6.12
CA GLN A 133 25.83 9.74 -5.59
C GLN A 133 25.42 11.21 -5.77
N ILE A 134 24.79 11.56 -6.90
CA ILE A 134 24.22 12.90 -7.13
C ILE A 134 23.08 13.18 -6.14
N ALA A 135 22.18 12.20 -5.92
CA ALA A 135 21.06 12.34 -4.99
C ALA A 135 21.47 12.31 -3.49
N TYR A 136 22.71 11.90 -3.21
CA TYR A 136 23.17 11.56 -1.87
C TYR A 136 22.99 12.66 -0.82
N PRO A 137 23.32 13.95 -1.07
CA PRO A 137 23.15 15.00 -0.06
C PRO A 137 21.70 15.18 0.38
N PHE A 138 20.74 14.99 -0.52
CA PHE A 138 19.31 15.05 -0.20
C PHE A 138 18.87 13.85 0.64
N LEU A 139 19.41 12.65 0.35
CA LEU A 139 19.13 11.45 1.13
C LEU A 139 19.73 11.54 2.54
N VAL A 140 20.88 12.21 2.70
CA VAL A 140 21.43 12.55 4.02
C VAL A 140 20.45 13.44 4.79
N LYS A 141 19.96 14.51 4.17
CA LYS A 141 19.00 15.42 4.81
C LYS A 141 17.74 14.67 5.28
N ILE A 142 17.16 13.82 4.43
CA ILE A 142 15.99 13.00 4.79
C ILE A 142 16.30 12.10 6.00
N ALA A 143 17.45 11.43 6.02
CA ALA A 143 17.82 10.57 7.13
C ALA A 143 18.06 11.35 8.43
N GLU A 144 18.69 12.53 8.35
CA GLU A 144 18.92 13.41 9.50
C GLU A 144 17.62 13.97 10.07
N ASP A 145 16.69 14.41 9.23
CA ASP A 145 15.37 14.91 9.64
C ASP A 145 14.61 13.81 10.42
N VAL A 146 14.65 12.57 9.93
CA VAL A 146 14.03 11.42 10.62
C VAL A 146 14.72 11.12 11.95
N LEU A 147 16.06 11.09 11.98
CA LEU A 147 16.81 10.86 13.22
C LEU A 147 16.52 11.94 14.28
N GLN A 148 16.38 13.20 13.87
CA GLN A 148 16.00 14.30 14.76
C GLN A 148 14.56 14.14 15.26
N ALA A 149 13.61 13.80 14.39
CA ALA A 149 12.22 13.60 14.76
C ALA A 149 12.06 12.46 15.77
N VAL A 150 12.75 11.33 15.55
CA VAL A 150 12.70 10.17 16.45
C VAL A 150 13.34 10.45 17.81
N LYS A 151 14.37 11.31 17.86
CA LYS A 151 14.95 11.77 19.13
C LYS A 151 14.03 12.69 19.92
N LYS A 152 13.28 13.55 19.23
CA LYS A 152 12.32 14.47 19.87
C LYS A 152 11.09 13.73 20.38
N GLU A 153 10.61 12.76 19.59
CA GLU A 153 9.41 11.99 19.88
C GLU A 153 9.73 10.49 19.86
N PRO A 154 10.42 9.96 20.88
CA PRO A 154 10.68 8.53 20.96
C PRO A 154 9.36 7.78 21.01
N ALA A 155 9.28 6.67 20.25
CA ALA A 155 8.13 5.77 20.34
C ALA A 155 8.10 5.12 21.73
N LEU A 156 7.32 5.71 22.64
CA LEU A 156 6.94 5.14 23.93
C LEU A 156 6.22 3.80 23.72
N HIS A 157 6.27 2.96 24.76
CA HIS A 157 5.91 1.55 24.80
C HIS A 157 4.90 1.06 23.75
N ARG A 158 5.16 -0.17 23.29
CA ARG A 158 4.31 -0.95 22.38
C ARG A 158 2.84 -0.79 22.78
N CYS A 159 2.03 -0.27 21.87
CA CYS A 159 0.60 -0.46 21.98
C CYS A 159 0.37 -1.96 21.76
N LEU A 160 -0.03 -2.66 22.82
CA LEU A 160 -0.76 -3.90 22.67
C LEU A 160 -2.21 -3.47 22.64
N PRO A 161 -2.85 -3.34 21.47
CA PRO A 161 -4.29 -3.14 21.44
C PRO A 161 -4.93 -4.24 22.28
N SER A 162 -5.93 -3.88 23.08
CA SER A 162 -6.91 -4.84 23.55
C SER A 162 -7.70 -5.31 22.31
N PHE A 163 -7.10 -6.21 21.54
CA PHE A 163 -7.62 -6.78 20.30
C PHE A 163 -8.90 -7.61 20.51
N ALA A 164 -9.33 -7.78 21.77
CA ALA A 164 -10.42 -8.66 22.16
C ALA A 164 -11.76 -8.33 21.47
N GLU A 165 -11.98 -7.08 21.06
CA GLU A 165 -13.28 -6.64 20.51
C GLU A 165 -13.21 -5.90 19.16
N TYR A 166 -12.04 -5.39 18.76
CA TYR A 166 -11.93 -4.58 17.54
C TYR A 166 -11.53 -5.43 16.33
N ARG A 167 -12.48 -5.67 15.42
CA ARG A 167 -12.29 -6.43 14.19
C ARG A 167 -12.65 -5.59 12.98
N VAL A 168 -11.75 -5.55 12.02
CA VAL A 168 -11.84 -4.70 10.85
C VAL A 168 -11.76 -5.54 9.58
N LEU A 169 -12.63 -5.24 8.62
CA LEU A 169 -12.65 -5.86 7.31
C LEU A 169 -12.40 -4.80 6.23
N PHE A 170 -11.27 -4.91 5.55
CA PHE A 170 -10.87 -3.99 4.49
C PHE A 170 -11.20 -4.53 3.11
N TYR A 171 -11.97 -3.77 2.34
CA TYR A 171 -12.17 -4.00 0.92
C TYR A 171 -11.17 -3.17 0.12
N ILE A 172 -10.22 -3.84 -0.53
CA ILE A 172 -9.23 -3.22 -1.40
C ILE A 172 -9.91 -2.76 -2.69
N CYS A 173 -9.97 -1.47 -2.89
CA CYS A 173 -10.70 -0.82 -3.98
C CYS A 173 -9.72 -0.19 -4.97
N PRO A 174 -9.54 -0.78 -6.16
CA PRO A 174 -8.79 -0.14 -7.24
C PRO A 174 -9.44 1.20 -7.65
N GLU A 175 -8.63 2.11 -8.17
CA GLU A 175 -9.12 3.43 -8.60
C GLU A 175 -10.14 3.29 -9.74
N ASN A 176 -11.30 3.93 -9.57
CA ASN A 176 -12.43 3.90 -10.49
C ASN A 176 -13.00 2.51 -10.80
N ASP A 177 -12.80 1.53 -9.91
CA ASP A 177 -13.41 0.20 -10.03
C ASP A 177 -14.65 0.05 -9.15
N LEU A 178 -15.74 -0.42 -9.75
CA LEU A 178 -17.03 -0.60 -9.08
C LEU A 178 -17.16 -1.98 -8.43
N LEU A 179 -16.38 -2.96 -8.86
CA LEU A 179 -16.55 -4.34 -8.40
C LEU A 179 -16.38 -4.45 -6.88
N SER A 180 -15.32 -3.86 -6.34
CA SER A 180 -15.01 -3.91 -4.91
C SER A 180 -16.08 -3.18 -4.08
N LEU A 181 -16.68 -2.13 -4.64
CA LEU A 181 -17.81 -1.42 -4.02
C LEU A 181 -19.08 -2.28 -4.00
N LEU A 182 -19.37 -2.99 -5.09
CA LEU A 182 -20.49 -3.93 -5.17
C LEU A 182 -20.33 -5.06 -4.14
N LEU A 183 -19.13 -5.62 -4.03
CA LEU A 183 -18.83 -6.66 -3.04
C LEU A 183 -19.02 -6.15 -1.62
N ALA A 184 -18.52 -4.95 -1.30
CA ALA A 184 -18.68 -4.35 0.03
C ALA A 184 -20.16 -4.05 0.35
N GLY A 185 -20.92 -3.52 -0.62
CA GLY A 185 -22.35 -3.25 -0.46
C GLY A 185 -23.17 -4.53 -0.25
N LEU A 186 -22.89 -5.57 -1.02
CA LEU A 186 -23.50 -6.89 -0.85
C LEU A 186 -23.11 -7.57 0.46
N HIS A 187 -21.90 -7.34 0.96
CA HIS A 187 -21.50 -7.84 2.28
C HIS A 187 -22.35 -7.18 3.38
N LEU A 188 -22.46 -5.85 3.33
CA LEU A 188 -23.19 -5.05 4.30
C LEU A 188 -24.71 -5.33 4.27
N ASN A 189 -25.28 -5.53 3.09
CA ASN A 189 -26.70 -5.85 2.92
C ASN A 189 -26.86 -6.97 1.87
N PRO A 190 -26.78 -8.25 2.28
CA PRO A 190 -26.87 -9.39 1.36
C PRO A 190 -28.18 -9.45 0.55
N GLU A 191 -29.28 -8.97 1.12
CA GLU A 191 -30.62 -9.04 0.51
C GLU A 191 -30.98 -7.79 -0.30
N ILE A 192 -30.05 -6.84 -0.45
CA ILE A 192 -30.27 -5.63 -1.25
C ILE A 192 -30.66 -6.00 -2.69
N LYS A 193 -31.66 -5.30 -3.25
CA LYS A 193 -32.06 -5.52 -4.64
C LYS A 193 -31.00 -4.93 -5.59
N ASP A 194 -30.80 -5.57 -6.73
CA ASP A 194 -29.76 -5.17 -7.71
C ASP A 194 -29.86 -3.68 -8.11
N GLN A 195 -31.06 -3.12 -8.23
CA GLN A 195 -31.27 -1.72 -8.61
C GLN A 195 -30.81 -0.75 -7.51
N ASP A 196 -31.15 -1.07 -6.26
CA ASP A 196 -30.79 -0.26 -5.09
C ASP A 196 -29.29 -0.35 -4.82
N LEU A 197 -28.68 -1.52 -5.02
CA LEU A 197 -27.23 -1.70 -4.93
C LEU A 197 -26.47 -0.86 -5.96
N VAL A 198 -26.90 -0.92 -7.23
CA VAL A 198 -26.28 -0.12 -8.29
C VAL A 198 -26.41 1.36 -7.97
N LYS A 199 -27.61 1.82 -7.58
CA LYS A 199 -27.84 3.21 -7.18
C LYS A 199 -26.89 3.62 -6.05
N TRP A 200 -26.83 2.84 -4.98
CA TRP A 200 -25.97 3.09 -3.83
C TRP A 200 -24.48 3.21 -4.21
N VAL A 201 -23.94 2.25 -4.98
CA VAL A 201 -22.54 2.28 -5.42
C VAL A 201 -22.25 3.50 -6.30
N THR A 202 -23.23 3.94 -7.12
CA THR A 202 -23.06 5.09 -8.01
C THR A 202 -23.13 6.43 -7.29
N GLU A 203 -23.91 6.53 -6.21
CA GLU A 203 -24.02 7.73 -5.37
C GLU A 203 -22.90 7.81 -4.33
N LEU A 204 -22.18 6.72 -4.08
CA LEU A 204 -21.09 6.67 -3.13
C LEU A 204 -19.87 7.48 -3.61
N ASP A 205 -19.53 8.52 -2.86
CA ASP A 205 -18.35 9.36 -3.07
C ASP A 205 -17.05 8.68 -2.62
N PHE A 206 -16.68 7.62 -3.35
CA PHE A 206 -15.44 6.89 -3.14
C PHE A 206 -14.78 6.58 -4.49
N SER A 207 -13.58 7.10 -4.69
CA SER A 207 -12.85 6.99 -5.98
C SER A 207 -11.87 5.82 -6.04
N GLY A 208 -11.50 5.23 -4.89
CA GLY A 208 -10.44 4.22 -4.81
C GLY A 208 -9.02 4.77 -4.91
N LYS A 209 -8.84 6.10 -4.82
CA LYS A 209 -7.51 6.73 -4.73
C LYS A 209 -6.73 6.27 -3.51
N ILE A 210 -5.42 6.15 -3.64
CA ILE A 210 -4.54 5.69 -2.55
C ILE A 210 -4.69 6.60 -1.33
N GLY A 211 -4.78 6.00 -0.15
CA GLY A 211 -4.95 6.73 1.11
C GLY A 211 -6.40 7.14 1.43
N ALA A 212 -7.36 6.93 0.52
CA ALA A 212 -8.77 7.04 0.82
C ALA A 212 -9.21 5.85 1.67
N ILE A 213 -9.83 6.13 2.82
CA ILE A 213 -10.40 5.12 3.72
C ILE A 213 -11.78 5.61 4.12
N GLN A 214 -12.81 4.79 3.91
CA GLN A 214 -14.19 5.14 4.25
C GLN A 214 -14.83 3.98 4.99
N ARG A 215 -15.32 4.27 6.21
CA ARG A 215 -16.12 3.33 6.99
C ARG A 215 -17.51 3.20 6.37
N LEU A 216 -17.99 1.97 6.20
CA LEU A 216 -19.33 1.69 5.67
C LEU A 216 -20.33 1.29 6.76
N GLY A 217 -19.92 0.48 7.72
CA GLY A 217 -20.83 -0.04 8.75
C GLY A 217 -20.26 -1.25 9.47
N ILE A 218 -21.11 -1.98 10.18
CA ILE A 218 -20.74 -3.19 10.93
C ILE A 218 -21.57 -4.36 10.42
N THR A 219 -20.92 -5.50 10.15
CA THR A 219 -21.57 -6.77 9.76
C THR A 219 -20.69 -7.95 10.20
N ASP A 220 -21.31 -9.07 10.59
CA ASP A 220 -20.61 -10.30 10.99
C ASP A 220 -19.54 -10.08 12.09
N ASN A 221 -19.76 -9.11 12.99
CA ASN A 221 -18.83 -8.64 14.02
C ASN A 221 -17.54 -7.96 13.50
N TYR A 222 -17.55 -7.49 12.25
CA TYR A 222 -16.48 -6.70 11.66
C TYR A 222 -16.97 -5.29 11.31
N GLU A 223 -16.12 -4.30 11.58
CA GLU A 223 -16.26 -2.96 11.04
C GLU A 223 -15.69 -2.92 9.62
N LEU A 224 -16.54 -2.57 8.66
CA LEU A 224 -16.25 -2.71 7.23
C LEU A 224 -15.79 -1.37 6.66
N TYR A 225 -14.63 -1.37 5.99
CA TYR A 225 -14.07 -0.18 5.36
C TYR A 225 -13.75 -0.43 3.89
N LEU A 226 -13.96 0.61 3.09
CA LEU A 226 -13.38 0.73 1.76
C LEU A 226 -11.99 1.33 1.87
N VAL A 227 -11.03 0.72 1.16
CA VAL A 227 -9.64 1.12 1.19
C VAL A 227 -9.14 1.33 -0.23
N GLY A 228 -8.83 2.59 -0.55
CA GLY A 228 -8.39 2.97 -1.88
C GLY A 228 -6.98 2.49 -2.17
N ALA A 229 -6.84 1.77 -3.28
CA ALA A 229 -5.63 1.03 -3.64
C ALA A 229 -4.97 1.56 -4.93
N GLY A 230 -5.55 2.60 -5.54
CA GLY A 230 -4.98 3.22 -6.72
C GLY A 230 -4.92 2.27 -7.91
N ARG A 231 -3.81 2.35 -8.64
CA ARG A 231 -3.53 1.51 -9.82
C ARG A 231 -2.79 0.21 -9.51
N GLU A 232 -2.42 0.00 -8.24
CA GLU A 232 -1.57 -1.12 -7.82
C GLU A 232 -2.23 -1.93 -6.68
N PRO A 233 -3.47 -2.44 -6.87
CA PRO A 233 -4.24 -3.03 -5.78
C PRO A 233 -3.58 -4.25 -5.13
N GLU A 234 -2.86 -5.08 -5.91
CA GLU A 234 -2.13 -6.24 -5.38
C GLU A 234 -0.96 -5.82 -4.48
N ILE A 235 -0.26 -4.75 -4.86
CA ILE A 235 0.86 -4.22 -4.07
C ILE A 235 0.33 -3.61 -2.78
N MET A 236 -0.76 -2.84 -2.85
CA MET A 236 -1.39 -2.24 -1.67
C MET A 236 -1.94 -3.31 -0.71
N ALA A 237 -2.61 -4.35 -1.24
CA ALA A 237 -3.07 -5.49 -0.45
C ALA A 237 -1.90 -6.19 0.25
N ARG A 238 -0.78 -6.39 -0.46
CA ARG A 238 0.43 -6.97 0.14
C ARG A 238 1.03 -6.07 1.22
N ILE A 239 1.12 -4.76 0.99
CA ILE A 239 1.58 -3.79 2.00
C ILE A 239 0.74 -3.89 3.27
N LEU A 240 -0.58 -4.01 3.15
CA LEU A 240 -1.46 -4.19 4.30
C LEU A 240 -1.22 -5.49 5.06
N ARG A 241 -1.11 -6.62 4.35
CA ARG A 241 -0.80 -7.91 4.98
C ARG A 241 0.54 -7.86 5.71
N GLU A 242 1.55 -7.25 5.09
CA GLU A 242 2.87 -7.07 5.69
C GLU A 242 2.81 -6.09 6.87
N THR A 243 1.95 -5.07 6.82
CA THR A 243 1.76 -4.10 7.93
C THR A 243 1.11 -4.79 9.11
N ARG A 244 0.08 -5.61 8.86
CA ARG A 244 -0.55 -6.46 9.87
C ARG A 244 0.48 -7.30 10.60
N ILE A 245 1.38 -7.97 9.87
CA ILE A 245 2.47 -8.78 10.43
C ILE A 245 3.45 -7.91 11.21
N LEU A 246 3.91 -6.80 10.61
CA LEU A 246 4.91 -5.91 11.21
C LEU A 246 4.45 -5.30 12.54
N MET A 247 3.14 -5.02 12.64
CA MET A 247 2.49 -4.47 13.83
C MET A 247 1.94 -5.56 14.77
N GLU A 248 2.15 -6.84 14.46
CA GLU A 248 1.63 -7.99 15.22
C GLU A 248 0.11 -7.92 15.46
N ILE A 249 -0.63 -7.37 14.50
CA ILE A 249 -2.09 -7.34 14.52
C ILE A 249 -2.58 -8.77 14.18
N PRO A 250 -3.38 -9.42 15.04
CA PRO A 250 -3.91 -10.75 14.75
C PRO A 250 -4.70 -10.77 13.44
N GLN A 251 -4.58 -11.84 12.65
CA GLN A 251 -5.29 -12.00 11.38
C GLN A 251 -6.81 -11.82 11.53
N VAL A 252 -7.37 -12.32 12.63
CA VAL A 252 -8.81 -12.21 12.94
C VAL A 252 -9.28 -10.78 13.23
N CYS A 253 -8.36 -9.86 13.57
CA CYS A 253 -8.65 -8.45 13.85
C CYS A 253 -8.53 -7.56 12.61
N LEU A 254 -7.73 -7.98 11.63
CA LEU A 254 -7.57 -7.28 10.35
C LEU A 254 -7.65 -8.26 9.18
N CYS A 255 -8.85 -8.36 8.64
CA CYS A 255 -9.15 -9.15 7.45
C CYS A 255 -9.11 -8.27 6.21
N ILE A 256 -8.49 -8.77 5.14
CA ILE A 256 -8.28 -8.03 3.89
C ILE A 256 -8.99 -8.79 2.77
N VAL A 257 -9.94 -8.12 2.13
CA VAL A 257 -10.69 -8.64 0.99
C VAL A 257 -10.13 -7.99 -0.27
N GLN A 258 -9.57 -8.83 -1.13
CA GLN A 258 -9.21 -8.48 -2.49
C GLN A 258 -10.06 -9.34 -3.43
N SER A 259 -10.73 -8.71 -4.39
CA SER A 259 -11.50 -9.49 -5.35
C SER A 259 -10.59 -10.37 -6.19
N GLN A 260 -11.00 -11.61 -6.38
CA GLN A 260 -10.30 -12.57 -7.25
C GLN A 260 -10.71 -12.41 -8.72
N GLN A 261 -11.73 -11.58 -9.00
CA GLN A 261 -12.20 -11.36 -10.36
C GLN A 261 -11.43 -10.22 -11.02
N PRO A 262 -11.03 -10.37 -12.30
CA PRO A 262 -10.45 -9.26 -13.04
C PRO A 262 -11.51 -8.16 -13.20
N SER A 263 -11.13 -6.92 -12.88
CA SER A 263 -12.00 -5.75 -13.09
C SER A 263 -12.44 -5.72 -14.57
N SER A 264 -13.72 -5.91 -14.85
CA SER A 264 -14.19 -5.90 -16.23
C SER A 264 -14.03 -4.48 -16.82
N LEU A 265 -13.60 -4.39 -18.08
CA LEU A 265 -13.53 -3.11 -18.81
C LEU A 265 -14.88 -2.38 -18.78
N LEU A 266 -15.98 -3.15 -18.75
CA LEU A 266 -17.34 -2.63 -18.64
C LEU A 266 -17.55 -1.80 -17.36
N LEU A 267 -17.11 -2.27 -16.19
CA LEU A 267 -17.28 -1.52 -14.92
C LEU A 267 -16.46 -0.23 -14.89
N LYS A 268 -15.23 -0.27 -15.42
CA LYS A 268 -14.37 0.91 -15.56
C LYS A 268 -14.99 1.94 -16.51
N CYS A 269 -15.54 1.49 -17.63
CA CYS A 269 -16.28 2.34 -18.57
C CYS A 269 -17.53 2.94 -17.93
N VAL A 270 -18.32 2.16 -17.18
CA VAL A 270 -19.54 2.65 -16.50
C VAL A 270 -19.20 3.78 -15.54
N ARG A 271 -18.19 3.62 -14.67
CA ARG A 271 -17.78 4.68 -13.73
C ARG A 271 -17.27 5.93 -14.45
N LYS A 272 -16.48 5.76 -15.52
CA LYS A 272 -15.95 6.88 -16.31
C LYS A 272 -17.06 7.62 -17.09
N ILE A 273 -18.02 6.89 -17.65
CA ILE A 273 -19.18 7.46 -18.35
C ILE A 273 -20.09 8.20 -17.37
N GLN A 274 -20.31 7.67 -16.17
CA GLN A 274 -21.11 8.34 -15.13
C GLN A 274 -20.52 9.68 -14.68
N ASN A 275 -19.19 9.76 -14.53
CA ASN A 275 -18.51 11.03 -14.22
C ASN A 275 -18.70 12.10 -15.32
N TYR A 276 -19.08 11.72 -16.55
CA TYR A 276 -19.27 12.62 -17.69
C TYR A 276 -20.74 12.82 -18.11
N PHE A 277 -21.61 11.84 -17.88
CA PHE A 277 -22.99 11.81 -18.36
C PHE A 277 -23.96 11.52 -17.21
N LEU A 278 -24.47 12.59 -16.59
CA LEU A 278 -25.48 12.54 -15.54
C LEU A 278 -26.91 12.26 -16.06
N SER A 279 -27.16 12.18 -17.36
CA SER A 279 -28.50 11.85 -17.87
C SER A 279 -28.46 11.15 -19.23
N LYS A 280 -28.89 9.88 -19.27
CA LYS A 280 -29.63 9.28 -20.39
C LYS A 280 -30.05 7.85 -20.04
N THR A 281 -31.36 7.66 -19.94
CA THR A 281 -32.10 6.44 -19.57
C THR A 281 -31.79 5.21 -20.44
N GLY A 282 -31.29 5.40 -21.67
CA GLY A 282 -30.94 4.32 -22.60
C GLY A 282 -29.66 3.56 -22.23
N ALA A 283 -28.64 4.24 -21.70
CA ALA A 283 -27.39 3.61 -21.26
C ALA A 283 -27.64 2.69 -20.05
N TYR A 284 -28.56 3.08 -19.16
CA TYR A 284 -28.91 2.33 -17.96
C TYR A 284 -29.45 0.92 -18.26
N ARG A 285 -30.23 0.72 -19.33
CA ARG A 285 -30.76 -0.61 -19.71
C ARG A 285 -29.68 -1.59 -20.18
N LEU A 286 -28.74 -1.13 -21.02
CA LEU A 286 -27.62 -1.96 -21.50
C LEU A 286 -26.63 -2.27 -20.38
N ILE A 287 -26.36 -1.27 -19.54
CA ILE A 287 -25.52 -1.40 -18.33
C ILE A 287 -26.16 -2.40 -17.34
N LYS A 288 -27.50 -2.40 -17.20
CA LYS A 288 -28.24 -3.31 -16.30
C LYS A 288 -28.07 -4.80 -16.66
N ILE A 289 -28.13 -5.15 -17.95
CA ILE A 289 -27.96 -6.55 -18.39
C ILE A 289 -26.52 -7.03 -18.13
N GLY A 290 -25.52 -6.18 -18.43
CA GLY A 290 -24.12 -6.48 -18.13
C GLY A 290 -23.82 -6.59 -16.63
N LEU A 291 -24.41 -5.71 -15.82
CA LEU A 291 -24.25 -5.70 -14.37
C LEU A 291 -24.94 -6.88 -13.67
N HIS A 292 -26.06 -7.39 -14.17
CA HIS A 292 -26.77 -8.49 -13.51
C HIS A 292 -25.89 -9.74 -13.33
N ASN A 293 -25.17 -10.14 -14.38
CA ASN A 293 -24.23 -11.28 -14.29
C ASN A 293 -23.06 -11.00 -13.33
N ILE A 294 -22.57 -9.76 -13.29
CA ILE A 294 -21.52 -9.33 -12.36
C ILE A 294 -22.04 -9.41 -10.92
N ILE A 295 -23.21 -8.83 -10.64
CA ILE A 295 -23.84 -8.84 -9.32
C ILE A 295 -24.11 -10.28 -8.86
N LYS A 296 -24.60 -11.16 -9.74
CA LYS A 296 -24.79 -12.58 -9.43
C LYS A 296 -23.48 -13.25 -9.00
N LYS A 297 -22.38 -13.02 -9.72
CA LYS A 297 -21.05 -13.52 -9.34
C LYS A 297 -20.55 -12.89 -8.04
N SER A 298 -20.75 -11.58 -7.86
CA SER A 298 -20.39 -10.87 -6.64
C SER A 298 -21.12 -11.40 -5.41
N ARG A 299 -22.39 -11.81 -5.53
CA ARG A 299 -23.13 -12.46 -4.43
C ARG A 299 -22.49 -13.78 -4.01
N GLN A 300 -22.09 -14.62 -4.97
CA GLN A 300 -21.40 -15.87 -4.70
C GLN A 300 -20.02 -15.66 -4.06
N GLU A 301 -19.28 -14.64 -4.52
CA GLU A 301 -18.00 -14.27 -3.94
C GLU A 301 -18.16 -13.75 -2.49
N VAL A 302 -19.16 -12.90 -2.22
CA VAL A 302 -19.47 -12.44 -0.86
C VAL A 302 -19.87 -13.59 0.05
N TYR A 303 -20.67 -14.54 -0.42
CA TYR A 303 -20.99 -15.74 0.35
C TYR A 303 -19.73 -16.53 0.73
N THR A 304 -18.80 -16.67 -0.22
CA THR A 304 -17.50 -17.33 0.02
C THR A 304 -16.68 -16.56 1.04
N ILE A 305 -16.57 -15.23 0.89
CA ILE A 305 -15.86 -14.35 1.84
C ILE A 305 -16.45 -14.48 3.26
N LYS A 306 -17.78 -14.44 3.39
CA LYS A 306 -18.45 -14.61 4.69
C LYS A 306 -18.18 -15.98 5.31
N THR A 307 -18.17 -17.03 4.49
CA THR A 307 -17.84 -18.39 4.93
C THR A 307 -16.40 -18.46 5.42
N SER A 308 -15.43 -17.95 4.64
CA SER A 308 -14.02 -17.88 5.02
C SER A 308 -13.76 -17.05 6.27
N LEU A 309 -14.54 -15.97 6.51
CA LEU A 309 -14.48 -15.19 7.74
C LEU A 309 -14.92 -16.00 8.95
N ARG A 310 -16.03 -16.74 8.84
CA ARG A 310 -16.54 -17.59 9.92
C ARG A 310 -15.60 -18.73 10.25
N GLU A 311 -14.94 -19.29 9.23
CA GLU A 311 -13.93 -20.33 9.37
C GLU A 311 -12.57 -19.79 9.84
N GLY A 312 -12.38 -18.46 9.87
CA GLY A 312 -11.13 -17.83 10.28
C GLY A 312 -9.98 -17.99 9.27
N ILE A 313 -10.28 -18.30 8.01
CA ILE A 313 -9.29 -18.61 6.96
C ILE A 313 -9.13 -17.50 5.92
N LEU A 314 -9.85 -16.38 6.04
CA LEU A 314 -9.78 -15.29 5.08
C LEU A 314 -8.40 -14.57 5.13
N ASP A 315 -7.75 -14.42 3.97
CA ASP A 315 -6.52 -13.64 3.78
C ASP A 315 -6.44 -12.86 2.46
#